data_AF-A0A2K3NJB9-F1
#
_entry.id   AF-A0A2K3NJB9-F1
#
_cell.length_a   1.000
_cell.length_b   1.000
_cell.length_c   1.000
_cell.angle_alpha   90.00
_cell.angle_beta   90.00
_cell.angle_gamma   90.00
#
_symmetry.space_group_name_H-M   'P 1'
#
loop_
_entity.id
_entity.type
_entity.pdbx_description
1 polymer ?
#
loop_
_entity_poly.entity_id
_entity_poly.type
_entity_poly.pdbx_seq_one_letter_code
_entity_poly.pdbx_strand_id
1 'polypeptide(L)'
;MVTKTEESQLKNLEIQVDNGGGGAWEYLSLIRKLKVRRSDKVLKHGLSILNDSKLRSNLGPEEWTLYEQVAVAAMDCQSLDVAQDCTKALRKRFPESKRVGRLEAMLLEAKGSWDMAEKAYTSLLEDNPLDQVNSLNLIGKKLGEELSVS
;
A
#
# COMPACT_ATOMS: atom_id res chain seq x y z
N MET A 1 -6.36 -6.74 18.54
CA MET A 1 -7.54 -7.60 18.27
C MET A 1 -8.67 -6.66 17.89
N VAL A 2 -9.31 -6.87 16.74
CA VAL A 2 -10.44 -6.02 16.30
C VAL A 2 -11.66 -6.37 17.15
N THR A 3 -12.38 -5.37 17.64
CA THR A 3 -13.59 -5.58 18.43
C THR A 3 -14.80 -5.93 17.55
N LYS A 4 -15.79 -6.64 18.09
CA LYS A 4 -17.04 -6.95 17.35
C LYS A 4 -17.74 -5.68 16.83
N THR A 5 -17.63 -4.58 17.57
CA THR A 5 -18.16 -3.27 17.18
C THR A 5 -17.42 -2.72 15.96
N GLU A 6 -16.09 -2.78 15.95
CA GLU A 6 -15.26 -2.34 14.81
C GLU A 6 -15.49 -3.20 13.56
N GLU A 7 -15.64 -4.52 13.71
CA GLU A 7 -15.98 -5.42 12.60
C GLU A 7 -17.35 -5.08 11.99
N SER A 8 -18.35 -4.84 12.85
CA SER A 8 -19.70 -4.45 12.41
C SER A 8 -19.69 -3.10 11.71
N GLN A 9 -18.96 -2.13 12.26
CA GLN A 9 -18.78 -0.81 11.64
C GLN A 9 -18.10 -0.92 10.27
N LEU A 10 -17.03 -1.70 10.17
CA LEU A 10 -16.31 -1.92 8.92
C LEU A 10 -17.23 -2.53 7.86
N LYS A 11 -18.00 -3.57 8.22
CA LYS A 11 -18.93 -4.22 7.31
C LYS A 11 -20.04 -3.27 6.83
N ASN A 12 -20.58 -2.44 7.72
CA ASN A 12 -21.60 -1.46 7.37
C ASN A 12 -21.05 -0.40 6.41
N LEU A 13 -19.84 0.10 6.67
CA LEU A 13 -19.16 1.03 5.77
C LEU A 13 -18.84 0.39 4.42
N GLU A 14 -18.40 -0.87 4.40
CA GLU A 14 -18.14 -1.60 3.15
C GLU A 14 -19.39 -1.66 2.26
N ILE A 15 -20.53 -2.05 2.84
CA ILE A 15 -21.83 -2.09 2.14
C ILE A 15 -22.22 -0.70 1.65
N GLN A 16 -22.07 0.33 2.49
CA GLN A 16 -22.41 1.71 2.12
C GLN A 16 -21.60 2.20 0.92
N VAL A 17 -20.27 2.03 0.96
CA VAL A 17 -19.37 2.49 -0.09
C VAL A 17 -19.57 1.69 -1.38
N ASP A 18 -19.78 0.37 -1.28
CA ASP A 18 -20.05 -0.46 -2.47
C ASP A 18 -21.37 -0.09 -3.18
N ASN A 19 -22.34 0.45 -2.45
CA ASN A 19 -23.61 0.95 -3.00
C ASN A 19 -23.57 2.45 -3.38
N GLY A 20 -22.42 3.11 -3.29
CA GLY A 20 -22.27 4.52 -3.65
C GLY A 20 -22.80 5.52 -2.61
N GLY A 21 -23.06 5.07 -1.38
CA GLY A 21 -23.59 5.90 -0.29
C GLY A 21 -22.60 6.89 0.34
N GLY A 22 -21.46 7.17 -0.31
CA GLY A 22 -20.37 7.98 0.25
C GLY A 22 -19.59 7.27 1.37
N GLY A 23 -18.74 8.01 2.09
CA GLY A 23 -17.98 7.47 3.22
C GLY A 23 -16.70 6.68 2.82
N ALA A 24 -16.24 6.82 1.58
CA ALA A 24 -15.14 6.03 1.05
C ALA A 24 -13.84 6.26 1.83
N TRP A 25 -13.54 7.50 2.21
CA TRP A 25 -12.32 7.80 2.96
C TRP A 25 -12.39 7.27 4.40
N GLU A 26 -13.55 7.33 5.04
CA GLU A 26 -13.82 6.79 6.37
C GLU A 26 -13.63 5.26 6.39
N TYR A 27 -14.13 4.57 5.36
CA TYR A 27 -13.92 3.15 5.16
C TYR A 27 -12.43 2.80 5.00
N LEU A 28 -11.71 3.50 4.11
CA LEU A 28 -10.28 3.27 3.87
C LEU A 28 -9.43 3.57 5.12
N SER A 29 -9.78 4.62 5.85
CA SER A 29 -9.13 4.99 7.10
C SER A 29 -9.34 3.92 8.18
N LEU A 30 -10.54 3.36 8.27
CA LEU A 30 -10.84 2.28 9.21
C LEU A 30 -10.08 1.00 8.84
N ILE A 31 -10.02 0.63 7.55
CA ILE A 31 -9.20 -0.50 7.07
C ILE A 31 -7.75 -0.36 7.56
N ARG A 32 -7.16 0.82 7.33
CA ARG A 32 -5.78 1.13 7.72
C ARG A 32 -5.60 1.06 9.24
N LYS A 33 -6.53 1.62 10.01
CA LYS A 33 -6.50 1.60 11.49
C LYS A 33 -6.57 0.18 12.03
N LEU A 34 -7.45 -0.66 11.48
CA LEU A 34 -7.67 -2.04 11.91
C LEU A 34 -6.64 -3.02 11.34
N LYS A 35 -5.79 -2.57 10.39
CA LYS A 35 -4.79 -3.39 9.68
C LYS A 35 -5.39 -4.63 9.02
N VAL A 36 -6.61 -4.50 8.49
CA VAL A 36 -7.32 -5.60 7.81
C VAL A 36 -6.95 -5.65 6.33
N ARG A 37 -6.78 -6.85 5.78
CA ARG A 37 -6.47 -7.03 4.35
C ARG A 37 -7.77 -6.99 3.53
N ARG A 38 -7.91 -5.95 2.70
CA ARG A 38 -9.02 -5.69 1.77
C ARG A 38 -8.52 -5.02 0.49
N SER A 39 -7.43 -5.53 -0.07
CA SER A 39 -6.67 -4.85 -1.13
C SER A 39 -7.51 -4.56 -2.38
N ASP A 40 -8.42 -5.46 -2.75
CA ASP A 40 -9.38 -5.26 -3.84
C ASP A 40 -10.30 -4.05 -3.60
N LYS A 41 -10.86 -3.94 -2.38
CA LYS A 41 -11.75 -2.83 -1.99
C LYS A 41 -10.98 -1.53 -1.85
N VAL A 42 -9.78 -1.59 -1.27
CA VAL A 42 -8.89 -0.43 -1.11
C VAL A 42 -8.51 0.13 -2.47
N LEU A 43 -8.14 -0.74 -3.42
CA LEU A 43 -7.78 -0.33 -4.77
C LEU A 43 -8.98 0.32 -5.48
N LYS A 44 -10.14 -0.36 -5.49
CA LYS A 44 -11.37 0.13 -6.14
C LYS A 44 -11.78 1.50 -5.60
N HIS A 45 -11.96 1.61 -4.28
CA HIS A 45 -12.50 2.82 -3.66
C HIS A 45 -11.44 3.92 -3.58
N GLY A 46 -10.17 3.57 -3.39
CA GLY A 46 -9.09 4.54 -3.40
C GLY A 46 -8.87 5.18 -4.77
N LEU A 47 -8.94 4.39 -5.85
CA LEU A 47 -8.91 4.92 -7.22
C LEU A 47 -10.10 5.84 -7.50
N SER A 48 -11.30 5.51 -6.98
CA SER A 48 -12.46 6.40 -7.14
C SER A 48 -12.22 7.80 -6.56
N ILE A 49 -11.53 7.89 -5.42
CA ILE A 49 -11.18 9.16 -4.81
C ILE A 49 -10.02 9.83 -5.58
N LEU A 50 -8.97 9.08 -5.95
CA LEU A 50 -7.82 9.63 -6.65
C LEU A 50 -8.16 10.16 -8.05
N ASN A 51 -9.14 9.58 -8.73
CA ASN A 51 -9.59 10.00 -10.04
C ASN A 51 -10.55 11.21 -9.99
N ASP A 52 -11.20 11.46 -8.85
CA ASP A 52 -12.01 12.67 -8.64
C ASP A 52 -11.16 13.76 -7.99
N SER A 53 -10.80 14.78 -8.78
CA SER A 53 -9.96 15.88 -8.29
C SER A 53 -10.53 16.62 -7.09
N LYS A 54 -11.86 16.70 -6.93
CA LYS A 54 -12.49 17.40 -5.80
C LYS A 54 -12.39 16.55 -4.54
N LEU A 55 -12.73 15.27 -4.65
CA LEU A 55 -12.62 14.35 -3.51
C LEU A 55 -11.17 14.22 -3.05
N ARG A 56 -10.24 14.10 -4.00
CA ARG A 56 -8.80 14.04 -3.72
C ARG A 56 -8.31 15.30 -3.00
N SER A 57 -8.60 16.50 -3.51
CA SER A 57 -8.15 17.75 -2.89
C SER A 57 -8.76 17.98 -1.50
N ASN A 58 -9.98 17.50 -1.26
CA ASN A 58 -10.65 17.64 0.04
C ASN A 58 -9.97 16.84 1.17
N LEU A 59 -9.11 15.87 0.84
CA LEU A 59 -8.33 15.13 1.84
C LEU A 59 -7.18 15.94 2.43
N GLY A 60 -6.74 17.01 1.76
CA GLY A 60 -5.60 17.82 2.20
C GLY A 60 -4.34 16.95 2.40
N PRO A 61 -3.71 16.97 3.59
CA PRO A 61 -2.51 16.15 3.85
C PRO A 61 -2.73 14.64 3.71
N GLU A 62 -3.94 14.16 3.93
CA GLU A 62 -4.27 12.73 3.85
C GLU A 62 -4.31 12.20 2.39
N GLU A 63 -4.27 13.08 1.39
CA GLU A 63 -4.14 12.68 -0.02
C GLU A 63 -2.91 11.78 -0.23
N TRP A 64 -1.78 12.13 0.39
CA TRP A 64 -0.54 11.36 0.25
C TRP A 64 -0.61 10.01 0.94
N THR A 65 -1.29 9.95 2.08
CA THR A 65 -1.64 8.69 2.74
C THR A 65 -2.46 7.80 1.81
N LEU A 66 -3.45 8.38 1.11
CA LEU A 66 -4.28 7.63 0.17
C LEU A 66 -3.43 7.05 -0.99
N TYR A 67 -2.53 7.84 -1.58
CA TYR A 67 -1.62 7.33 -2.62
C TYR A 67 -0.80 6.13 -2.15
N GLU A 68 -0.24 6.19 -0.94
CA GLU A 68 0.53 5.06 -0.40
C GLU A 68 -0.35 3.82 -0.18
N GLN A 69 -1.54 4.02 0.39
CA GLN A 69 -2.49 2.94 0.66
C GLN A 69 -2.97 2.28 -0.65
N VAL A 70 -3.23 3.07 -1.69
CA VAL A 70 -3.59 2.57 -3.03
C VAL A 70 -2.41 1.86 -3.68
N ALA A 71 -1.18 2.38 -3.57
CA ALA A 71 -0.01 1.74 -4.15
C ALA A 71 0.21 0.33 -3.57
N VAL A 72 0.11 0.16 -2.25
CA VAL A 72 0.23 -1.15 -1.59
C VAL A 72 -0.88 -2.10 -2.03
N ALA A 73 -2.13 -1.63 -2.03
CA ALA A 73 -3.26 -2.43 -2.48
C ALA A 73 -3.15 -2.82 -3.96
N ALA A 74 -2.65 -1.93 -4.81
CA ALA A 74 -2.40 -2.19 -6.22
C ALA A 74 -1.35 -3.27 -6.44
N MET A 75 -0.26 -3.28 -5.66
CA MET A 75 0.75 -4.35 -5.68
C MET A 75 0.16 -5.71 -5.28
N ASP A 76 -0.64 -5.74 -4.22
CA ASP A 76 -1.36 -6.95 -3.78
C ASP A 76 -2.31 -7.50 -4.85
N CYS A 77 -2.92 -6.60 -5.64
CA CYS A 77 -3.84 -6.93 -6.72
C CYS A 77 -3.16 -7.08 -8.09
N GLN A 78 -1.82 -7.08 -8.16
CA GLN A 78 -1.04 -7.15 -9.40
C GLN A 78 -1.34 -6.04 -10.43
N SER A 79 -1.89 -4.92 -9.98
CA SER A 79 -2.11 -3.70 -10.78
C SER A 79 -0.87 -2.81 -10.72
N LEU A 80 0.23 -3.29 -11.29
CA LEU A 80 1.57 -2.70 -11.12
C LEU A 80 1.72 -1.32 -11.78
N ASP A 81 0.91 -1.03 -12.79
CA ASP A 81 0.78 0.28 -13.44
C ASP A 81 0.25 1.33 -12.45
N VAL A 82 -0.86 1.03 -11.76
CA VAL A 82 -1.45 1.90 -10.73
C VAL A 82 -0.47 2.11 -9.58
N ALA A 83 0.19 1.03 -9.13
CA ALA A 83 1.19 1.11 -8.07
C ALA A 83 2.36 2.03 -8.48
N GLN A 84 2.82 1.91 -9.72
CA GLN A 84 3.91 2.72 -10.26
C GLN A 84 3.52 4.20 -10.35
N ASP A 85 2.30 4.52 -10.80
CA ASP A 85 1.86 5.91 -10.93
C ASP A 85 1.64 6.58 -9.57
N CYS A 86 1.08 5.86 -8.60
CA CYS A 86 0.98 6.34 -7.21
C CYS A 86 2.38 6.60 -6.62
N THR A 87 3.31 5.67 -6.83
CA THR A 87 4.69 5.78 -6.33
C THR A 87 5.43 6.96 -6.97
N LYS A 88 5.29 7.18 -8.29
CA LYS A 88 5.85 8.36 -8.97
C LYS A 88 5.31 9.67 -8.42
N ALA A 89 4.00 9.75 -8.17
CA ALA A 89 3.37 10.94 -7.60
C ALA A 89 3.95 11.26 -6.21
N LEU A 90 4.11 10.23 -5.37
CA LEU A 90 4.74 10.33 -4.06
C LEU A 90 6.20 10.76 -4.14
N ARG A 91 7.00 10.15 -5.03
CA ARG A 91 8.42 10.52 -5.22
C ARG A 91 8.57 11.95 -5.70
N LYS A 92 7.72 12.43 -6.60
CA LYS A 92 7.71 13.83 -7.05
C LYS A 92 7.43 14.79 -5.89
N ARG A 93 6.52 14.42 -4.98
CA ARG A 93 6.15 15.27 -3.83
C ARG A 93 7.19 15.22 -2.70
N PHE A 94 7.82 14.07 -2.49
CA PHE A 94 8.77 13.80 -1.42
C PHE A 94 10.05 13.13 -1.96
N PRO A 95 10.91 13.88 -2.69
CA PRO A 95 12.06 13.32 -3.41
C PRO A 95 13.03 12.52 -2.56
N GLU A 96 13.22 12.90 -1.29
CA GLU A 96 14.19 12.29 -0.36
C GLU A 96 13.51 11.41 0.71
N SER A 97 12.22 11.12 0.57
CA SER A 97 11.51 10.34 1.57
C SER A 97 11.93 8.87 1.55
N LYS A 98 12.48 8.40 2.67
CA LYS A 98 12.77 6.98 2.91
C LYS A 98 11.52 6.11 2.89
N ARG A 99 10.38 6.66 3.32
CA ARG A 99 9.08 5.99 3.26
C ARG A 99 8.67 5.70 1.81
N VAL A 100 8.90 6.66 0.90
CA VAL A 100 8.69 6.44 -0.54
C VAL A 100 9.73 5.48 -1.12
N GLY A 101 10.99 5.53 -0.65
CA GLY A 101 12.02 4.56 -1.01
C GLY A 101 11.64 3.12 -0.68
N ARG A 102 11.09 2.87 0.50
CA ARG A 102 10.56 1.55 0.87
C ARG A 102 9.42 1.10 -0.05
N LEU A 103 8.52 2.02 -0.42
CA LEU A 103 7.43 1.72 -1.34
C LEU A 103 7.93 1.35 -2.75
N GLU A 104 8.97 2.04 -3.24
CA GLU A 104 9.64 1.70 -4.51
C GLU A 104 10.30 0.33 -4.46
N ALA A 105 10.97 -0.01 -3.35
CA ALA A 105 11.55 -1.33 -3.14
C ALA A 105 10.47 -2.44 -3.12
N MET A 106 9.33 -2.21 -2.45
CA MET A 106 8.17 -3.11 -2.49
C MET A 106 7.63 -3.28 -3.91
N LEU A 107 7.62 -2.21 -4.72
CA LEU A 107 7.18 -2.28 -6.12
C LEU A 107 8.14 -3.11 -6.98
N LEU A 108 9.46 -3.04 -6.72
CA LEU A 108 10.44 -3.88 -7.38
C LEU A 108 10.23 -5.37 -7.04
N GLU A 109 9.92 -5.69 -5.78
CA GLU A 109 9.52 -7.05 -5.40
C GLU A 109 8.26 -7.50 -6.13
N ALA A 110 7.22 -6.64 -6.16
CA ALA A 110 5.96 -6.96 -6.82
C ALA A 110 6.13 -7.18 -8.34
N LYS A 111 7.18 -6.60 -8.94
CA LYS A 111 7.60 -6.81 -10.34
C LYS A 111 8.49 -8.05 -10.54
N GLY A 112 8.91 -8.73 -9.48
CA GLY A 112 9.88 -9.83 -9.53
C GLY A 112 11.33 -9.38 -9.81
N SER A 113 11.63 -8.09 -9.66
CA SER A 113 12.99 -7.54 -9.87
C SER A 113 13.82 -7.64 -8.59
N TRP A 114 14.07 -8.86 -8.13
CA TRP A 114 14.63 -9.16 -6.81
C TRP A 114 15.99 -8.51 -6.55
N ASP A 115 16.92 -8.56 -7.51
CA ASP A 115 18.25 -7.96 -7.37
C ASP A 115 18.19 -6.44 -7.15
N MET A 116 17.23 -5.77 -7.79
CA MET A 116 17.02 -4.34 -7.63
C MET A 116 16.34 -4.03 -6.31
N ALA A 117 15.37 -4.86 -5.89
CA ALA A 117 14.70 -4.72 -4.61
C ALA A 117 15.70 -4.88 -3.44
N GLU A 118 16.56 -5.90 -3.49
CA GLU A 118 17.60 -6.15 -2.48
C GLU A 118 18.54 -4.95 -2.36
N LYS A 119 19.06 -4.43 -3.48
CA LYS A 119 19.90 -3.23 -3.47
C LYS A 119 19.18 -2.02 -2.86
N ALA A 120 17.91 -1.82 -3.22
CA ALA A 120 17.11 -0.72 -2.68
C ALA A 120 16.93 -0.85 -1.17
N TYR A 121 16.59 -2.03 -0.65
CA TYR A 121 16.46 -2.23 0.80
C TYR A 121 17.78 -2.10 1.55
N THR A 122 18.87 -2.65 1.02
CA THR A 122 20.19 -2.52 1.64
C THR A 122 20.59 -1.06 1.79
N SER A 123 20.39 -0.25 0.74
CA SER A 123 20.65 1.19 0.81
C SER A 123 19.78 1.92 1.84
N LEU A 124 18.57 1.43 2.12
CA LEU A 124 17.68 2.00 3.13
C LEU A 124 18.03 1.56 4.57
N LEU A 125 18.58 0.35 4.73
CA LEU A 125 18.97 -0.23 6.03
C LEU A 125 20.30 0.30 6.56
N GLU A 126 21.25 0.60 5.66
CA GLU A 126 22.51 1.28 6.02
C GLU A 126 22.26 2.60 6.77
N ASP A 127 21.10 3.20 6.50
CA ASP A 127 20.64 4.47 7.03
C ASP A 127 19.83 4.37 8.34
N ASN A 128 19.23 3.21 8.66
CA ASN A 128 18.48 2.97 9.90
C ASN A 128 18.24 1.45 10.16
N PRO A 129 18.91 0.83 11.15
CA PRO A 129 18.86 -0.62 11.40
C PRO A 129 17.49 -1.20 11.82
N LEU A 130 16.49 -0.37 12.16
CA LEU A 130 15.20 -0.80 12.72
C LEU A 130 14.14 -1.17 11.68
N ASP A 131 14.40 -1.01 10.38
CA ASP A 131 13.47 -1.32 9.28
C ASP A 131 13.49 -2.82 8.84
N GLN A 132 14.09 -3.71 9.65
CA GLN A 132 14.36 -5.14 9.37
C GLN A 132 13.15 -6.02 8.98
N VAL A 133 11.92 -5.59 9.21
CA VAL A 133 10.73 -6.43 8.97
C VAL A 133 10.52 -6.72 7.46
N ASN A 134 10.92 -5.81 6.57
CA ASN A 134 10.76 -6.01 5.13
C ASN A 134 11.85 -6.93 4.54
N SER A 135 13.09 -6.87 5.06
CA SER A 135 14.17 -7.78 4.63
C SER A 135 13.96 -9.22 5.09
N LEU A 136 13.26 -9.45 6.21
CA LEU A 136 12.91 -10.81 6.66
C LEU A 136 11.95 -11.52 5.70
N ASN A 137 11.00 -10.81 5.07
CA ASN A 137 10.14 -11.37 4.02
C ASN A 137 10.92 -11.73 2.75
N LEU A 138 11.94 -10.94 2.40
CA LEU A 138 12.85 -11.18 1.29
C LEU A 138 13.65 -12.49 1.49
N ILE A 139 14.21 -12.70 2.68
CA ILE A 139 14.92 -13.95 3.04
C ILE A 139 13.97 -15.15 2.98
N GLY A 140 12.75 -15.01 3.51
CA GLY A 140 11.75 -16.08 3.51
C GLY A 140 11.32 -16.54 2.12
N LYS A 141 11.12 -15.61 1.17
CA LYS A 141 10.74 -15.95 -0.21
C LYS A 141 11.90 -16.55 -1.01
N LYS A 142 13.12 -16.01 -0.87
CA LYS A 142 14.32 -16.54 -1.54
C LYS A 142 14.59 -18.00 -1.17
N LEU A 143 14.49 -18.32 0.12
CA LEU A 143 14.62 -19.71 0.61
C LEU A 143 13.50 -20.62 0.11
N GLY A 144 12.28 -20.10 -0.08
CA GLY A 144 11.16 -20.86 -0.61
C GLY A 144 11.27 -21.20 -2.11
N GLU A 145 11.82 -20.29 -2.93
CA GLU A 145 12.02 -20.52 -4.36
C GLU A 145 13.24 -21.44 -4.64
N GLU A 146 14.34 -21.30 -3.90
CA GLU A 146 15.52 -22.20 -4.05
C GLU A 146 15.19 -23.67 -3.67
N LEU A 147 14.27 -23.88 -2.73
CA LEU A 147 13.78 -25.22 -2.34
C LEU A 147 12.75 -25.81 -3.32
N SER A 148 12.13 -25.01 -4.19
CA SER A 148 11.19 -25.50 -5.21
C SER A 148 11.88 -25.92 -6.52
N VAL A 149 13.14 -25.54 -6.70
CA VAL A 149 13.93 -25.79 -7.91
C VAL A 149 14.99 -26.89 -7.69
N SER A 150 15.04 -27.46 -6.47
CA SER A 150 15.90 -28.60 -6.08
C SER A 150 15.10 -29.89 -5.95
#